data_AF-A0A914XVX0-F1
#
_entry.id   AF-A0A914XVX0-F1
#
_cell.length_a   1.000
_cell.length_b   1.000
_cell.length_c   1.000
_cell.angle_alpha   90.00
_cell.angle_beta   90.00
_cell.angle_gamma   90.00
#
_symmetry.space_group_name_H-M   'P 1'
#
loop_
_entity.id
_entity.type
_entity.pdbx_description
1 polymer ?
#
loop_
_entity_poly.entity_id
_entity_poly.type
_entity_poly.pdbx_seq_one_letter_code
_entity_poly.pdbx_strand_id
1 'polypeptide(L)'
;MVRKSYLDNPLQPAKGRGEDTYVQVSWEQALKLIHEQHDRIRKANGPSAIFAGSYGWRSSGVLHKAQTLLQRYMNLAGGYSGHSGDYSTGAAQVIMPHVVGSVEVYEQQTSWPLILENSQVVVLWGMNPLNTLKIAWSSTDEQGLEYFHQLKKSGKPVIAIDPIRSETIEFFGDNATWIAPNMGTDVALMLGIAHTLMTQGKHDKVFLEKYTTGYPQFEEYLTGKSDNTPKSAAWAAEITGVPEAQIVKLAELMAANRTMLMAGWGIQRQQYGEQKHWMLVTLAAMLGQIGTPGGGFGFSYHYSNGGNPTRVGGVLPEMSAAIAGQASEAADDGGMTAIPVARIVDALEILAANISITVKSKRIRISK
;
A
#
# COMPACT_ATOMS: atom_id res chain seq x y z
N MET A 1 35.58 7.07 4.25
CA MET A 1 35.72 7.04 5.72
C MET A 1 35.32 5.66 6.22
N VAL A 2 36.03 5.10 7.18
CA VAL A 2 35.71 3.82 7.83
C VAL A 2 35.70 4.05 9.34
N ARG A 3 34.77 3.40 10.06
CA ARG A 3 34.70 3.47 11.53
C ARG A 3 36.03 3.01 12.13
N LYS A 4 36.63 3.80 13.02
CA LYS A 4 37.97 3.54 13.56
C LYS A 4 38.05 2.16 14.21
N SER A 5 37.12 1.84 15.09
CA SER A 5 37.11 0.53 15.76
C SER A 5 36.97 -0.67 14.81
N TYR A 6 36.33 -0.47 13.65
CA TYR A 6 36.22 -1.49 12.63
C TYR A 6 37.48 -1.62 11.79
N LEU A 7 38.17 -0.51 11.53
CA LEU A 7 39.48 -0.54 10.88
C LEU A 7 40.53 -1.22 11.76
N ASP A 8 40.48 -0.96 13.08
CA ASP A 8 41.40 -1.55 14.07
C ASP A 8 41.16 -3.07 14.23
N ASN A 9 39.90 -3.53 14.20
CA ASN A 9 39.56 -4.95 14.25
C ASN A 9 38.24 -5.27 13.49
N PRO A 10 38.31 -5.67 12.21
CA PRO A 10 37.11 -5.97 11.41
C PRO A 10 36.31 -7.18 11.90
N LEU A 11 36.93 -8.11 12.64
CA LEU A 11 36.28 -9.32 13.14
C LEU A 11 35.53 -9.09 14.45
N GLN A 12 36.07 -8.21 15.30
CA GLN A 12 35.49 -7.86 16.60
C GLN A 12 35.64 -6.35 16.85
N PRO A 13 34.92 -5.51 16.09
CA PRO A 13 34.98 -4.07 16.27
C PRO A 13 34.41 -3.68 17.63
N ALA A 14 34.99 -2.67 18.27
CA ALA A 14 34.44 -2.14 19.52
C ALA A 14 32.97 -1.70 19.36
N LYS A 15 32.21 -1.79 20.45
CA LYS A 15 30.83 -1.27 20.53
C LYS A 15 30.84 0.26 20.32
N GLY A 16 29.68 0.85 19.99
CA GLY A 16 29.55 2.30 19.74
C GLY A 16 29.19 2.67 18.29
N ARG A 17 28.35 1.88 17.60
CA ARG A 17 27.80 2.31 16.31
C ARG A 17 26.94 3.55 16.57
N GLY A 18 27.22 4.65 15.88
CA GLY A 18 26.63 5.97 16.14
C GLY A 18 27.52 6.94 16.95
N GLU A 19 28.52 6.43 17.67
CA GLU A 19 29.42 7.24 18.54
C GLU A 19 30.90 7.14 18.15
N ASP A 20 31.27 6.12 17.37
CA ASP A 20 32.66 5.88 16.97
C ASP A 20 33.18 6.93 15.97
N THR A 21 34.49 7.18 16.03
CA THR A 21 35.19 8.09 15.13
C THR A 21 35.44 7.45 13.77
N TYR A 22 35.75 8.26 12.76
CA TYR A 22 35.98 7.79 11.40
C TYR A 22 37.37 8.15 10.88
N VAL A 23 37.96 7.23 10.13
CA VAL A 23 39.29 7.37 9.52
C VAL A 23 39.17 7.41 7.99
N GLN A 24 39.90 8.32 7.36
CA GLN A 24 39.98 8.38 5.90
C GLN A 24 40.84 7.23 5.37
N VAL A 25 40.35 6.57 4.33
CA VAL A 25 41.05 5.47 3.64
C VAL A 25 40.90 5.63 2.13
N SER A 26 41.75 4.98 1.35
CA SER A 26 41.61 4.92 -0.12
C SER A 26 40.39 4.08 -0.52
N TRP A 27 39.93 4.27 -1.76
CA TRP A 27 38.88 3.43 -2.34
C TRP A 27 39.27 1.96 -2.40
N GLU A 28 40.52 1.67 -2.76
CA GLU A 28 41.06 0.31 -2.78
C GLU A 28 40.94 -0.37 -1.41
N GLN A 29 41.32 0.34 -0.34
CA GLN A 29 41.21 -0.18 1.02
C GLN A 29 39.75 -0.41 1.43
N ALA A 30 38.85 0.51 1.09
CA ALA A 30 37.43 0.36 1.39
C ALA A 30 36.80 -0.85 0.67
N LEU A 31 37.09 -1.02 -0.62
CA LEU A 31 36.59 -2.14 -1.42
C LEU A 31 37.15 -3.48 -0.95
N LYS A 32 38.43 -3.52 -0.57
CA LYS A 32 39.07 -4.70 0.02
C LYS A 32 38.35 -5.13 1.32
N LEU A 33 38.10 -4.19 2.23
CA LEU A 33 37.39 -4.47 3.49
C LEU A 33 35.96 -5.01 3.25
N ILE A 34 35.24 -4.47 2.27
CA ILE A 34 33.89 -4.94 1.88
C ILE A 34 33.98 -6.37 1.34
N HIS A 35 34.90 -6.63 0.41
CA HIS A 35 35.08 -7.95 -0.17
C HIS A 35 35.42 -9.00 0.89
N GLU A 36 36.42 -8.73 1.74
CA GLU A 36 36.87 -9.67 2.78
C GLU A 36 35.76 -10.03 3.75
N GLN A 37 34.90 -9.08 4.15
CA GLN A 37 33.77 -9.40 5.02
C GLN A 37 32.64 -10.13 4.30
N HIS A 38 32.27 -9.73 3.08
CA HIS A 38 31.26 -10.46 2.31
C HIS A 38 31.69 -11.91 2.09
N ASP A 39 32.94 -12.15 1.69
CA ASP A 39 33.49 -13.49 1.49
C ASP A 39 33.49 -14.30 2.80
N ARG A 40 34.00 -13.71 3.90
CA ARG A 40 34.02 -14.36 5.21
C ARG A 40 32.62 -14.74 5.69
N ILE A 41 31.67 -13.81 5.63
CA ILE A 41 30.28 -14.03 6.09
C ILE A 41 29.61 -15.13 5.26
N ARG A 42 29.77 -15.10 3.93
CA ARG A 42 29.23 -16.14 3.05
C ARG A 42 29.84 -17.51 3.34
N LYS A 43 31.16 -17.60 3.50
CA LYS A 43 31.84 -18.87 3.81
C LYS A 43 31.41 -19.45 5.16
N ALA A 44 31.20 -18.60 6.16
CA ALA A 44 30.86 -19.04 7.51
C ALA A 44 29.35 -19.36 7.68
N ASN A 45 28.47 -18.58 7.05
CA ASN A 45 27.04 -18.58 7.38
C ASN A 45 26.12 -18.77 6.15
N GLY A 46 26.67 -18.87 4.96
CA GLY A 46 25.92 -18.94 3.71
C GLY A 46 25.43 -17.58 3.20
N PRO A 47 24.81 -17.55 2.01
CA PRO A 47 24.40 -16.30 1.35
C PRO A 47 23.27 -15.56 2.06
N SER A 48 22.38 -16.27 2.77
CA SER A 48 21.26 -15.67 3.49
C SER A 48 21.67 -14.82 4.70
N ALA A 49 22.93 -14.91 5.13
CA ALA A 49 23.48 -14.09 6.21
C ALA A 49 23.80 -12.65 5.78
N ILE A 50 23.73 -12.33 4.49
CA ILE A 50 23.89 -10.98 3.97
C ILE A 50 22.53 -10.46 3.56
N PHE A 51 22.01 -9.47 4.28
CA PHE A 51 20.78 -8.78 3.90
C PHE A 51 21.09 -7.65 2.91
N ALA A 52 20.51 -7.73 1.71
CA ALA A 52 20.61 -6.69 0.68
C ALA A 52 19.24 -6.33 0.09
N GLY A 53 18.18 -6.43 0.91
CA GLY A 53 16.83 -6.01 0.51
C GLY A 53 16.77 -4.52 0.14
N SER A 54 17.41 -3.65 0.92
CA SER A 54 17.62 -2.22 0.60
C SER A 54 16.35 -1.44 0.20
N TYR A 55 15.20 -1.71 0.83
CA TYR A 55 13.94 -0.99 0.54
C TYR A 55 14.10 0.52 0.69
N GLY A 56 13.50 1.28 -0.24
CA GLY A 56 13.49 2.73 -0.19
C GLY A 56 13.19 3.38 -1.53
N TRP A 57 12.92 4.68 -1.50
CA TRP A 57 12.87 5.49 -2.72
C TRP A 57 14.26 5.68 -3.30
N ARG A 58 14.35 5.71 -4.63
CA ARG A 58 15.57 5.99 -5.39
C ARG A 58 15.28 7.06 -6.44
N SER A 59 16.33 7.56 -7.08
CA SER A 59 16.19 8.37 -8.29
C SER A 59 15.66 7.52 -9.46
N SER A 60 14.87 8.14 -10.34
CA SER A 60 14.41 7.54 -11.58
C SER A 60 15.58 7.33 -12.57
N GLY A 61 15.42 6.38 -13.49
CA GLY A 61 16.45 6.02 -14.47
C GLY A 61 16.50 4.51 -14.70
N VAL A 62 16.72 4.08 -15.95
CA VAL A 62 16.74 2.65 -16.33
C VAL A 62 18.07 1.96 -16.05
N LEU A 63 19.18 2.72 -16.06
CA LEU A 63 20.54 2.24 -15.82
C LEU A 63 20.98 2.43 -14.36
N HIS A 64 20.87 3.66 -13.83
CA HIS A 64 21.37 4.03 -12.50
C HIS A 64 20.37 3.73 -11.37
N LYS A 65 19.84 2.51 -11.35
CA LYS A 65 18.95 2.02 -10.30
C LYS A 65 19.75 1.46 -9.13
N ALA A 66 20.05 2.29 -8.13
CA ALA A 66 20.96 1.93 -7.03
C ALA A 66 20.65 0.57 -6.37
N GLN A 67 19.37 0.30 -6.04
CA GLN A 67 18.94 -0.98 -5.47
C GLN A 67 19.17 -2.16 -6.43
N THR A 68 18.74 -2.02 -7.69
CA THR A 68 18.91 -3.06 -8.70
C THR A 68 20.38 -3.35 -8.98
N LEU A 69 21.23 -2.33 -9.01
CA LEU A 69 22.68 -2.45 -9.17
C LEU A 69 23.31 -3.19 -7.98
N LEU A 70 22.90 -2.86 -6.74
CA LEU A 70 23.32 -3.58 -5.54
C LEU A 70 22.91 -5.06 -5.60
N GLN A 71 21.66 -5.34 -5.94
CA GLN A 71 21.13 -6.70 -6.02
C GLN A 71 21.83 -7.51 -7.13
N ARG A 72 22.08 -6.89 -8.28
CA ARG A 72 22.87 -7.49 -9.37
C ARG A 72 24.28 -7.85 -8.91
N TYR A 73 24.96 -6.94 -8.20
CA TYR A 73 26.27 -7.21 -7.60
C TYR A 73 26.21 -8.35 -6.58
N MET A 74 25.20 -8.36 -5.70
CA MET A 74 25.08 -9.39 -4.67
C MET A 74 24.78 -10.77 -5.26
N ASN A 75 24.00 -10.85 -6.34
CA ASN A 75 23.80 -12.07 -7.12
C ASN A 75 25.13 -12.57 -7.73
N LEU A 76 25.90 -11.69 -8.38
CA LEU A 76 27.24 -12.02 -8.92
C LEU A 76 28.21 -12.49 -7.82
N ALA A 77 28.11 -11.90 -6.63
CA ALA A 77 28.99 -12.22 -5.49
C ALA A 77 28.60 -13.51 -4.76
N GLY A 78 27.50 -14.17 -5.15
CA GLY A 78 27.07 -15.47 -4.61
C GLY A 78 25.78 -15.45 -3.77
N GLY A 79 24.87 -14.49 -3.96
CA GLY A 79 23.54 -14.44 -3.33
C GLY A 79 23.42 -13.56 -2.07
N TYR A 80 22.18 -13.38 -1.59
CA TYR A 80 21.80 -12.55 -0.43
C TYR A 80 20.37 -12.89 0.04
N SER A 81 19.97 -12.37 1.20
CA SER A 81 18.56 -12.30 1.64
C SER A 81 17.92 -10.95 1.32
N GLY A 82 16.75 -11.00 0.71
CA GLY A 82 15.98 -9.83 0.26
C GLY A 82 14.87 -9.41 1.22
N HIS A 83 13.98 -8.55 0.74
CA HIS A 83 12.74 -8.19 1.43
C HIS A 83 11.54 -8.53 0.55
N SER A 84 10.35 -8.59 1.16
CA SER A 84 9.08 -8.70 0.43
C SER A 84 8.12 -7.60 0.83
N GLY A 85 7.23 -7.25 -0.11
CA GLY A 85 6.27 -6.17 0.01
C GLY A 85 6.94 -4.79 0.12
N ASP A 86 6.14 -3.81 0.51
CA ASP A 86 6.56 -2.41 0.61
C ASP A 86 5.85 -1.72 1.78
N TYR A 87 6.38 -0.58 2.23
CA TYR A 87 5.75 0.20 3.30
C TYR A 87 4.51 0.97 2.81
N SER A 88 4.27 1.04 1.51
CA SER A 88 3.15 1.80 0.94
C SER A 88 1.83 1.07 1.13
N THR A 89 1.74 -0.18 0.68
CA THR A 89 0.50 -0.97 0.52
C THR A 89 0.58 -2.36 1.16
N GLY A 90 1.50 -2.57 2.12
CA GLY A 90 1.83 -3.88 2.67
C GLY A 90 0.67 -4.75 3.15
N ALA A 91 -0.48 -4.18 3.56
CA ALA A 91 -1.69 -4.95 3.86
C ALA A 91 -2.59 -5.13 2.64
N ALA A 92 -2.89 -4.04 1.91
CA ALA A 92 -3.78 -4.06 0.75
C ALA A 92 -3.29 -5.01 -0.35
N GLN A 93 -1.99 -4.99 -0.67
CA GLN A 93 -1.40 -5.86 -1.70
C GLN A 93 -1.51 -7.36 -1.37
N VAL A 94 -1.70 -7.70 -0.09
CA VAL A 94 -1.85 -9.09 0.37
C VAL A 94 -3.32 -9.52 0.33
N ILE A 95 -4.25 -8.65 0.74
CA ILE A 95 -5.67 -9.01 0.81
C ILE A 95 -6.38 -8.93 -0.55
N MET A 96 -6.02 -7.98 -1.42
CA MET A 96 -6.72 -7.78 -2.70
C MET A 96 -6.67 -9.00 -3.63
N PRO A 97 -5.56 -9.76 -3.76
CA PRO A 97 -5.56 -11.01 -4.54
C PRO A 97 -6.58 -12.04 -4.05
N HIS A 98 -6.95 -12.02 -2.77
CA HIS A 98 -7.98 -12.90 -2.20
C HIS A 98 -9.41 -12.40 -2.42
N VAL A 99 -9.60 -11.10 -2.70
CA VAL A 99 -10.92 -10.46 -2.84
C VAL A 99 -11.28 -10.23 -4.30
N VAL A 100 -10.38 -9.63 -5.08
CA VAL A 100 -10.61 -9.23 -6.48
C VAL A 100 -9.73 -9.99 -7.48
N GLY A 101 -8.83 -10.85 -7.01
CA GLY A 101 -7.99 -11.70 -7.86
C GLY A 101 -6.75 -11.01 -8.45
N SER A 102 -6.48 -9.75 -8.08
CA SER A 102 -5.25 -9.04 -8.45
C SER A 102 -4.77 -8.12 -7.30
N VAL A 103 -3.62 -7.47 -7.48
CA VAL A 103 -3.03 -6.61 -6.45
C VAL A 103 -3.77 -5.27 -6.35
N GLU A 104 -4.34 -4.79 -7.46
CA GLU A 104 -5.16 -3.58 -7.62
C GLU A 104 -4.43 -2.25 -7.35
N VAL A 105 -3.76 -2.11 -6.21
CA VAL A 105 -3.16 -0.85 -5.75
C VAL A 105 -2.15 -0.22 -6.72
N TYR A 106 -1.51 -1.01 -7.58
CA TYR A 106 -0.53 -0.54 -8.58
C TYR A 106 -1.00 -0.73 -10.03
N GLU A 107 -2.29 -0.98 -10.23
CA GLU A 107 -2.86 -1.24 -11.55
C GLU A 107 -3.51 0.01 -12.16
N GLN A 108 -3.67 -0.01 -13.48
CA GLN A 108 -4.35 1.08 -14.17
C GLN A 108 -5.79 1.17 -13.72
N GLN A 109 -6.24 2.40 -13.45
CA GLN A 109 -7.57 2.69 -12.95
C GLN A 109 -8.49 3.10 -14.13
N THR A 110 -9.79 3.23 -13.87
CA THR A 110 -10.70 3.83 -14.86
C THR A 110 -10.18 5.22 -15.23
N SER A 111 -10.19 5.55 -16.52
CA SER A 111 -9.57 6.80 -16.97
C SER A 111 -10.33 8.03 -16.48
N TRP A 112 -9.61 9.09 -16.10
CA TRP A 112 -10.18 10.35 -15.63
C TRP A 112 -11.26 10.94 -16.57
N PRO A 113 -11.11 10.92 -17.90
CA PRO A 113 -12.19 11.37 -18.80
C PRO A 113 -13.51 10.63 -18.57
N LEU A 114 -13.49 9.31 -18.38
CA LEU A 114 -14.71 8.54 -18.10
C LEU A 114 -15.31 8.87 -16.74
N ILE A 115 -14.46 9.15 -15.74
CA ILE A 115 -14.91 9.59 -14.41
C ILE A 115 -15.57 10.95 -14.48
N LEU A 116 -14.93 11.91 -15.15
CA LEU A 116 -15.41 13.28 -15.33
C LEU A 116 -16.67 13.35 -16.17
N GLU A 117 -16.88 12.44 -17.11
CA GLU A 117 -18.11 12.36 -17.88
C GLU A 117 -19.23 11.69 -17.07
N ASN A 118 -18.98 10.52 -16.47
CA ASN A 118 -20.05 9.62 -16.03
C ASN A 118 -20.32 9.61 -14.52
N SER A 119 -19.34 9.95 -13.67
CA SER A 119 -19.54 9.95 -12.21
C SER A 119 -20.43 11.11 -11.80
N GLN A 120 -21.42 10.89 -10.95
CA GLN A 120 -22.24 11.95 -10.38
C GLN A 120 -21.76 12.34 -8.98
N VAL A 121 -21.16 11.39 -8.25
CA VAL A 121 -20.55 11.59 -6.94
C VAL A 121 -19.16 10.98 -6.93
N VAL A 122 -18.17 11.70 -6.38
CA VAL A 122 -16.82 11.18 -6.16
C VAL A 122 -16.52 11.18 -4.66
N VAL A 123 -16.16 10.02 -4.13
CA VAL A 123 -15.77 9.87 -2.72
C VAL A 123 -14.25 9.74 -2.65
N LEU A 124 -13.61 10.64 -1.91
CA LEU A 124 -12.18 10.60 -1.59
C LEU A 124 -12.04 10.07 -0.17
N TRP A 125 -11.52 8.86 -0.01
CA TRP A 125 -11.43 8.17 1.28
C TRP A 125 -9.99 8.05 1.73
N GLY A 126 -9.62 8.80 2.77
CA GLY A 126 -8.29 8.77 3.39
C GLY A 126 -7.16 9.04 2.40
N MET A 127 -7.33 10.03 1.52
CA MET A 127 -6.37 10.41 0.48
C MET A 127 -6.20 11.92 0.36
N ASN A 128 -4.97 12.33 0.05
CA ASN A 128 -4.57 13.73 -0.13
C ASN A 128 -3.80 13.93 -1.47
N PRO A 129 -4.47 13.76 -2.61
CA PRO A 129 -3.87 13.76 -3.95
C PRO A 129 -3.12 15.05 -4.30
N LEU A 130 -3.52 16.22 -3.79
CA LEU A 130 -2.77 17.46 -4.04
C LEU A 130 -1.37 17.48 -3.42
N ASN A 131 -1.14 16.66 -2.40
CA ASN A 131 0.20 16.41 -1.87
C ASN A 131 0.90 15.30 -2.65
N THR A 132 0.21 14.17 -2.81
CA THR A 132 0.86 12.90 -3.18
C THR A 132 1.11 12.76 -4.68
N LEU A 133 0.38 13.47 -5.54
CA LEU A 133 0.57 13.41 -7.00
C LEU A 133 1.79 14.19 -7.53
N LYS A 134 2.44 14.97 -6.67
CA LYS A 134 3.70 15.68 -7.00
C LYS A 134 4.91 14.74 -7.12
N ILE A 135 4.74 13.46 -6.79
CA ILE A 135 5.78 12.44 -6.80
C ILE A 135 5.27 11.22 -7.57
N ALA A 136 6.18 10.53 -8.26
CA ALA A 136 5.90 9.26 -8.92
C ALA A 136 7.12 8.34 -8.92
N TRP A 137 6.90 7.04 -9.13
CA TRP A 137 7.98 6.05 -9.22
C TRP A 137 8.99 6.34 -10.36
N SER A 138 8.46 6.87 -11.45
CA SER A 138 9.20 7.36 -12.61
C SER A 138 9.08 8.88 -12.69
N SER A 139 9.64 9.50 -13.74
CA SER A 139 9.41 10.92 -13.98
C SER A 139 7.90 11.19 -14.15
N THR A 140 7.39 12.18 -13.42
CA THR A 140 5.99 12.60 -13.49
C THR A 140 5.86 13.89 -14.30
N ASP A 141 4.77 13.99 -15.06
CA ASP A 141 4.31 15.23 -15.68
C ASP A 141 3.20 15.91 -14.86
N GLU A 142 2.89 15.36 -13.68
CA GLU A 142 1.88 15.85 -12.74
C GLU A 142 0.46 16.01 -13.32
N GLN A 143 0.16 15.38 -14.46
CA GLN A 143 -1.15 15.50 -15.12
C GLN A 143 -2.32 15.04 -14.23
N GLY A 144 -2.06 14.16 -13.25
CA GLY A 144 -3.07 13.78 -12.26
C GLY A 144 -3.66 14.99 -11.52
N LEU A 145 -2.85 16.01 -11.19
CA LEU A 145 -3.32 17.22 -10.51
C LEU A 145 -4.34 18.00 -11.36
N GLU A 146 -4.10 18.11 -12.66
CA GLU A 146 -5.01 18.79 -13.59
C GLU A 146 -6.39 18.12 -13.64
N TYR A 147 -6.47 16.79 -13.50
CA TYR A 147 -7.77 16.12 -13.42
C TYR A 147 -8.54 16.43 -12.13
N PHE A 148 -7.86 16.69 -11.01
CA PHE A 148 -8.51 17.22 -9.80
C PHE A 148 -9.01 18.66 -10.00
N HIS A 149 -8.30 19.49 -10.78
CA HIS A 149 -8.81 20.80 -11.20
C HIS A 149 -10.06 20.69 -12.07
N GLN A 150 -10.09 19.76 -13.00
CA GLN A 150 -11.27 19.49 -13.83
C GLN A 150 -12.44 18.96 -13.00
N LEU A 151 -12.18 18.06 -12.05
CA LEU A 151 -13.20 17.57 -11.11
C LEU A 151 -13.77 18.74 -10.30
N LYS A 152 -12.94 19.63 -9.77
CA LYS A 152 -13.41 20.82 -9.06
C LYS A 152 -14.27 21.72 -9.95
N LYS A 153 -13.82 21.99 -11.19
CA LYS A 153 -14.52 22.83 -12.16
C LYS A 153 -15.86 22.23 -12.60
N SER A 154 -15.99 20.90 -12.59
CA SER A 154 -17.23 20.21 -12.95
C SER A 154 -18.40 20.50 -12.00
N GLY A 155 -18.11 20.97 -10.78
CA GLY A 155 -19.13 21.24 -9.75
C GLY A 155 -19.81 19.99 -9.20
N LYS A 156 -19.30 18.80 -9.54
CA LYS A 156 -19.82 17.52 -9.05
C LYS A 156 -19.60 17.42 -7.52
N PRO A 157 -20.57 16.88 -6.76
CA PRO A 157 -20.40 16.61 -5.35
C PRO A 157 -19.15 15.75 -5.08
N VAL A 158 -18.26 16.28 -4.24
CA VAL A 158 -17.12 15.53 -3.68
C VAL A 158 -17.41 15.25 -2.22
N ILE A 159 -17.26 14.00 -1.79
CA ILE A 159 -17.29 13.63 -0.37
C ILE A 159 -15.85 13.31 0.01
N ALA A 160 -15.30 14.01 1.00
CA ALA A 160 -13.97 13.74 1.52
C ALA A 160 -14.07 13.15 2.93
N ILE A 161 -13.71 11.88 3.06
CA ILE A 161 -13.72 11.15 4.33
C ILE A 161 -12.28 11.05 4.82
N ASP A 162 -11.94 11.89 5.79
CA ASP A 162 -10.58 11.99 6.34
C ASP A 162 -10.66 12.60 7.75
N PRO A 163 -9.99 12.04 8.77
CA PRO A 163 -9.91 12.66 10.10
C PRO A 163 -9.24 14.05 10.07
N ILE A 164 -8.40 14.33 9.06
CA ILE A 164 -7.70 15.60 8.89
C ILE A 164 -8.29 16.36 7.71
N ARG A 165 -8.60 17.64 7.93
CA ARG A 165 -8.95 18.55 6.84
C ARG A 165 -7.70 18.90 6.02
N SER A 166 -7.37 18.07 5.03
CA SER A 166 -6.18 18.23 4.20
C SER A 166 -6.30 19.35 3.15
N GLU A 167 -5.18 19.72 2.54
CA GLU A 167 -5.13 20.70 1.45
C GLU A 167 -5.96 20.28 0.23
N THR A 168 -6.17 18.97 0.00
CA THR A 168 -7.11 18.51 -1.04
C THR A 168 -8.54 18.94 -0.70
N ILE A 169 -8.93 18.84 0.56
CA ILE A 169 -10.28 19.21 1.02
C ILE A 169 -10.44 20.73 0.98
N GLU A 170 -9.43 21.48 1.42
CA GLU A 170 -9.40 22.95 1.28
C GLU A 170 -9.48 23.39 -0.18
N PHE A 171 -8.78 22.69 -1.07
CA PHE A 171 -8.81 22.97 -2.50
C PHE A 171 -10.21 22.84 -3.09
N PHE A 172 -10.98 21.82 -2.73
CA PHE A 172 -12.36 21.69 -3.21
C PHE A 172 -13.30 22.73 -2.61
N GLY A 173 -12.96 23.30 -1.44
CA GLY A 173 -13.77 24.33 -0.78
C GLY A 173 -15.20 23.83 -0.54
N ASP A 174 -16.18 24.65 -0.90
CA ASP A 174 -17.61 24.34 -0.71
C ASP A 174 -18.12 23.18 -1.58
N ASN A 175 -17.37 22.76 -2.61
CA ASN A 175 -17.73 21.61 -3.44
C ASN A 175 -17.45 20.26 -2.75
N ALA A 176 -16.68 20.26 -1.64
CA ALA A 176 -16.42 19.06 -0.85
C ALA A 176 -17.20 19.06 0.46
N THR A 177 -17.97 18.00 0.70
CA THR A 177 -18.47 17.68 2.04
C THR A 177 -17.38 16.91 2.78
N TRP A 178 -16.79 17.53 3.81
CA TRP A 178 -15.82 16.88 4.68
C TRP A 178 -16.51 16.08 5.79
N ILE A 179 -16.03 14.85 6.00
CA ILE A 179 -16.51 13.93 7.03
C ILE A 179 -15.30 13.41 7.78
N ALA A 180 -15.26 13.65 9.08
CA ALA A 180 -14.13 13.36 9.94
C ALA A 180 -14.46 12.22 10.90
N PRO A 181 -14.28 10.95 10.51
CA PRO A 181 -14.37 9.85 11.46
C PRO A 181 -13.19 9.85 12.42
N ASN A 182 -13.38 9.28 13.62
CA ASN A 182 -12.30 8.98 14.55
C ASN A 182 -11.24 8.11 13.87
N MET A 183 -9.96 8.36 14.19
CA MET A 183 -8.82 7.62 13.62
C MET A 183 -9.02 6.10 13.75
N GLY A 184 -8.87 5.36 12.65
CA GLY A 184 -8.94 3.90 12.61
C GLY A 184 -10.35 3.29 12.61
N THR A 185 -11.40 4.12 12.50
CA THR A 185 -12.80 3.68 12.56
C THR A 185 -13.49 3.56 11.19
N ASP A 186 -12.75 3.68 10.08
CA ASP A 186 -13.28 3.64 8.71
C ASP A 186 -14.18 2.43 8.41
N VAL A 187 -13.79 1.24 8.90
CA VAL A 187 -14.55 0.00 8.69
C VAL A 187 -15.92 0.09 9.36
N ALA A 188 -16.02 0.72 10.54
CA ALA A 188 -17.30 0.91 11.21
C ALA A 188 -18.20 1.88 10.42
N LEU A 189 -17.62 2.95 9.86
CA LEU A 189 -18.35 3.86 8.97
C LEU A 189 -18.88 3.12 7.73
N MET A 190 -18.04 2.33 7.06
CA MET A 190 -18.44 1.55 5.89
C MET A 190 -19.53 0.53 6.22
N LEU A 191 -19.45 -0.14 7.38
CA LEU A 191 -20.46 -1.08 7.85
C LEU A 191 -21.80 -0.38 8.15
N GLY A 192 -21.77 0.81 8.77
CA GLY A 192 -22.96 1.63 8.98
C GLY A 192 -23.65 2.01 7.67
N ILE A 193 -22.87 2.43 6.67
CA ILE A 193 -23.37 2.73 5.32
C ILE A 193 -23.97 1.47 4.68
N ALA A 194 -23.23 0.35 4.70
CA ALA A 194 -23.68 -0.94 4.15
C ALA A 194 -25.00 -1.41 4.79
N HIS A 195 -25.11 -1.33 6.11
CA HIS A 195 -26.32 -1.69 6.84
C HIS A 195 -27.51 -0.80 6.43
N THR A 196 -27.30 0.50 6.27
CA THR A 196 -28.35 1.41 5.77
C THR A 196 -28.77 1.06 4.34
N LEU A 197 -27.83 0.77 3.43
CA LEU A 197 -28.16 0.30 2.08
C LEU A 197 -28.99 -0.98 2.11
N MET A 198 -28.63 -1.90 3.00
CA MET A 198 -29.30 -3.18 3.13
C MET A 198 -30.72 -3.05 3.66
N THR A 199 -30.88 -2.36 4.79
CA THR A 199 -32.17 -2.14 5.45
C THR A 199 -33.15 -1.30 4.63
N GLN A 200 -32.65 -0.35 3.83
CA GLN A 200 -33.48 0.44 2.90
C GLN A 200 -33.74 -0.27 1.55
N GLY A 201 -33.22 -1.47 1.33
CA GLY A 201 -33.39 -2.19 0.05
C GLY A 201 -32.67 -1.53 -1.13
N LYS A 202 -31.63 -0.72 -0.88
CA LYS A 202 -30.86 0.05 -1.88
C LYS A 202 -29.56 -0.62 -2.33
N HIS A 203 -29.22 -1.79 -1.78
CA HIS A 203 -28.10 -2.60 -2.24
C HIS A 203 -28.48 -3.42 -3.48
N ASP A 204 -27.56 -3.58 -4.41
CA ASP A 204 -27.78 -4.31 -5.66
C ASP A 204 -27.68 -5.82 -5.44
N LYS A 205 -28.84 -6.44 -5.20
CA LYS A 205 -28.95 -7.89 -4.99
C LYS A 205 -28.52 -8.69 -6.22
N VAL A 206 -28.78 -8.20 -7.43
CA VAL A 206 -28.42 -8.91 -8.67
C VAL A 206 -26.90 -8.96 -8.81
N PHE A 207 -26.22 -7.85 -8.52
CA PHE A 207 -24.76 -7.81 -8.55
C PHE A 207 -24.17 -8.76 -7.50
N LEU A 208 -24.68 -8.71 -6.27
CA LEU A 208 -24.21 -9.53 -5.16
C LEU A 208 -24.42 -11.03 -5.44
N GLU A 209 -25.57 -11.43 -5.97
CA GLU A 209 -25.87 -12.83 -6.31
C GLU A 209 -25.02 -13.35 -7.48
N LYS A 210 -24.75 -12.52 -8.48
CA LYS A 210 -24.11 -12.95 -9.73
C LYS A 210 -22.59 -12.83 -9.73
N TYR A 211 -22.03 -11.82 -9.07
CA TYR A 211 -20.62 -11.44 -9.20
C TYR A 211 -19.84 -11.53 -7.88
N THR A 212 -20.46 -11.98 -6.79
CA THR A 212 -19.78 -12.13 -5.50
C THR A 212 -19.98 -13.53 -4.89
N THR A 213 -19.24 -13.83 -3.84
CA THR A 213 -19.44 -15.02 -3.01
C THR A 213 -19.36 -14.63 -1.54
N GLY A 214 -20.10 -15.33 -0.68
CA GLY A 214 -20.09 -15.10 0.77
C GLY A 214 -20.98 -13.96 1.29
N TYR A 215 -21.78 -13.30 0.42
CA TYR A 215 -22.67 -12.22 0.86
C TYR A 215 -23.71 -12.65 1.92
N PRO A 216 -24.38 -13.83 1.83
CA PRO A 216 -25.33 -14.25 2.86
C PRO A 216 -24.73 -14.29 4.27
N GLN A 217 -23.50 -14.80 4.39
CA GLN A 217 -22.76 -14.86 5.65
C GLN A 217 -22.37 -13.45 6.14
N PHE A 218 -22.00 -12.56 5.21
CA PHE A 218 -21.74 -11.17 5.53
C PHE A 218 -23.00 -10.44 6.00
N GLU A 219 -24.15 -10.67 5.38
CA GLU A 219 -25.44 -10.09 5.79
C GLU A 219 -25.86 -10.54 7.20
N GLU A 220 -25.62 -11.80 7.56
CA GLU A 220 -25.83 -12.29 8.93
C GLU A 220 -24.98 -11.52 9.96
N TYR A 221 -23.71 -11.22 9.64
CA TYR A 221 -22.86 -10.37 10.47
C TYR A 221 -23.32 -8.91 10.49
N LEU A 222 -23.73 -8.37 9.35
CA LEU A 222 -24.17 -6.99 9.20
C LEU A 222 -25.44 -6.73 10.01
N THR A 223 -26.41 -7.66 9.95
CA THR A 223 -27.66 -7.64 10.72
C THR A 223 -27.48 -7.95 12.20
N GLY A 224 -26.29 -8.42 12.61
CA GLY A 224 -26.03 -8.86 13.98
C GLY A 224 -26.62 -10.23 14.32
N LYS A 225 -27.08 -11.02 13.33
CA LYS A 225 -27.57 -12.39 13.57
C LYS A 225 -26.46 -13.31 14.10
N SER A 226 -25.21 -13.10 13.69
CA SER A 226 -24.08 -13.95 14.11
C SER A 226 -23.40 -13.50 15.41
N ASP A 227 -23.58 -12.26 15.85
CA ASP A 227 -22.87 -11.68 17.00
C ASP A 227 -23.71 -10.79 17.94
N ASN A 228 -25.04 -10.74 17.73
CA ASN A 228 -26.01 -9.91 18.45
C ASN A 228 -25.75 -8.40 18.39
N THR A 229 -24.96 -7.92 17.42
CA THR A 229 -24.64 -6.49 17.28
C THR A 229 -24.97 -6.02 15.86
N PRO A 230 -26.18 -5.49 15.60
CA PRO A 230 -26.50 -4.90 14.30
C PRO A 230 -25.56 -3.74 14.00
N LYS A 231 -24.92 -3.74 12.83
CA LYS A 231 -23.95 -2.70 12.41
C LYS A 231 -24.66 -1.46 11.88
N SER A 232 -25.66 -0.97 12.61
CA SER A 232 -26.51 0.14 12.22
C SER A 232 -25.75 1.47 12.07
N ALA A 233 -26.37 2.46 11.43
CA ALA A 233 -25.82 3.80 11.38
C ALA A 233 -25.65 4.42 12.78
N ALA A 234 -26.56 4.15 13.72
CA ALA A 234 -26.41 4.53 15.13
C ALA A 234 -25.18 3.89 15.78
N TRP A 235 -24.98 2.57 15.61
CA TRP A 235 -23.79 1.86 16.08
C TRP A 235 -22.50 2.44 15.50
N ALA A 236 -22.50 2.73 14.19
CA ALA A 236 -21.35 3.32 13.54
C ALA A 236 -21.08 4.75 14.04
N ALA A 237 -22.12 5.52 14.35
CA ALA A 237 -21.99 6.88 14.88
C ALA A 237 -21.29 6.90 16.25
N GLU A 238 -21.63 5.96 17.14
CA GLU A 238 -20.98 5.84 18.45
C GLU A 238 -19.47 5.57 18.35
N ILE A 239 -19.05 4.74 17.38
CA ILE A 239 -17.64 4.39 17.20
C ILE A 239 -16.88 5.49 16.47
N THR A 240 -17.47 5.98 15.38
CA THR A 240 -16.78 6.86 14.42
C THR A 240 -16.86 8.33 14.81
N GLY A 241 -17.81 8.72 15.67
CA GLY A 241 -18.11 10.12 15.93
C GLY A 241 -18.82 10.85 14.77
N VAL A 242 -19.08 10.18 13.64
CA VAL A 242 -19.86 10.73 12.53
C VAL A 242 -21.34 10.64 12.86
N PRO A 243 -22.12 11.73 12.81
CA PRO A 243 -23.55 11.69 13.13
C PRO A 243 -24.32 10.65 12.31
N GLU A 244 -25.23 9.90 12.94
CA GLU A 244 -26.06 8.88 12.30
C GLU A 244 -26.75 9.39 11.04
N ALA A 245 -27.37 10.58 11.12
CA ALA A 245 -28.05 11.21 9.98
C ALA A 245 -27.11 11.45 8.79
N GLN A 246 -25.82 11.73 9.04
CA GLN A 246 -24.82 11.92 7.99
C GLN A 246 -24.46 10.57 7.34
N ILE A 247 -24.33 9.50 8.13
CA ILE A 247 -24.09 8.14 7.63
C ILE A 247 -25.26 7.68 6.75
N VAL A 248 -26.50 7.91 7.20
CA VAL A 248 -27.69 7.59 6.39
C VAL A 248 -27.68 8.38 5.08
N LYS A 249 -27.47 9.70 5.15
CA LYS A 249 -27.44 10.57 3.96
C LYS A 249 -26.35 10.15 2.96
N LEU A 250 -25.19 9.69 3.43
CA LEU A 250 -24.14 9.14 2.56
C LEU A 250 -24.62 7.91 1.80
N ALA A 251 -25.21 6.94 2.50
CA ALA A 251 -25.73 5.72 1.89
C ALA A 251 -26.77 6.05 0.81
N GLU A 252 -27.69 6.96 1.11
CA GLU A 252 -28.74 7.37 0.17
C GLU A 252 -28.18 8.09 -1.06
N LEU A 253 -27.23 9.01 -0.85
CA LEU A 253 -26.58 9.76 -1.91
C LEU A 253 -25.79 8.83 -2.85
N MET A 254 -25.02 7.89 -2.28
CA MET A 254 -24.21 6.94 -3.05
C MET A 254 -25.07 5.96 -3.84
N ALA A 255 -26.18 5.48 -3.27
CA ALA A 255 -27.09 4.56 -3.96
C ALA A 255 -27.89 5.23 -5.08
N ALA A 256 -28.27 6.49 -4.89
CA ALA A 256 -29.08 7.22 -5.87
C ALA A 256 -28.28 7.71 -7.10
N ASN A 257 -26.95 7.63 -7.06
CA ASN A 257 -26.08 8.26 -8.05
C ASN A 257 -24.99 7.31 -8.55
N ARG A 258 -24.48 7.58 -9.75
CA ARG A 258 -23.23 6.97 -10.21
C ARG A 258 -22.07 7.45 -9.33
N THR A 259 -21.47 6.55 -8.56
CA THR A 259 -20.51 6.86 -7.51
C THR A 259 -19.17 6.18 -7.74
N MET A 260 -18.09 6.96 -7.73
CA MET A 260 -16.71 6.47 -7.76
C MET A 260 -16.09 6.56 -6.35
N LEU A 261 -15.68 5.41 -5.80
CA LEU A 261 -14.99 5.32 -4.51
C LEU A 261 -13.47 5.32 -4.71
N MET A 262 -12.80 6.43 -4.43
CA MET A 262 -11.36 6.55 -4.50
C MET A 262 -10.76 6.43 -3.09
N ALA A 263 -9.89 5.44 -2.86
CA ALA A 263 -9.28 5.24 -1.55
C ALA A 263 -7.76 5.40 -1.57
N GLY A 264 -7.24 6.08 -0.55
CA GLY A 264 -5.82 6.21 -0.30
C GLY A 264 -5.19 4.97 0.32
N TRP A 265 -3.86 4.96 0.40
CA TRP A 265 -3.12 3.87 1.05
C TRP A 265 -2.83 4.12 2.55
N GLY A 266 -3.13 5.30 3.07
CA GLY A 266 -2.93 5.62 4.48
C GLY A 266 -3.75 4.71 5.40
N ILE A 267 -5.01 4.48 5.06
CA ILE A 267 -5.98 3.75 5.89
C ILE A 267 -5.64 2.27 6.11
N GLN A 268 -4.76 1.68 5.29
CA GLN A 268 -4.30 0.31 5.52
C GLN A 268 -2.97 0.22 6.28
N ARG A 269 -2.27 1.34 6.50
CA ARG A 269 -0.98 1.35 7.20
C ARG A 269 -1.16 1.49 8.71
N GLN A 270 -2.00 0.60 9.25
CA GLN A 270 -2.37 0.55 10.66
C GLN A 270 -2.73 -0.89 11.03
N GLN A 271 -2.93 -1.14 12.33
CA GLN A 271 -3.38 -2.44 12.81
C GLN A 271 -4.68 -2.86 12.10
N TYR A 272 -4.77 -4.13 11.70
CA TYR A 272 -5.89 -4.69 10.92
C TYR A 272 -6.10 -3.97 9.58
N GLY A 273 -5.01 -3.50 8.96
CA GLY A 273 -5.01 -2.71 7.73
C GLY A 273 -5.77 -3.36 6.57
N GLU A 274 -5.75 -4.69 6.50
CA GLU A 274 -6.38 -5.50 5.46
C GLU A 274 -7.90 -5.33 5.41
N GLN A 275 -8.53 -4.95 6.52
CA GLN A 275 -9.99 -4.80 6.62
C GLN A 275 -10.52 -3.60 5.83
N LYS A 276 -9.69 -2.56 5.63
CA LYS A 276 -10.14 -1.25 5.12
C LYS A 276 -10.46 -1.32 3.63
N HIS A 277 -9.49 -1.76 2.83
CA HIS A 277 -9.72 -1.95 1.39
C HIS A 277 -10.68 -3.11 1.10
N TRP A 278 -10.66 -4.18 1.91
CA TRP A 278 -11.64 -5.27 1.77
C TRP A 278 -13.08 -4.77 1.96
N MET A 279 -13.36 -4.08 3.07
CA MET A 279 -14.68 -3.55 3.33
C MET A 279 -15.11 -2.49 2.30
N LEU A 280 -14.17 -1.71 1.75
CA LEU A 280 -14.49 -0.75 0.69
C LEU A 280 -14.89 -1.44 -0.61
N VAL A 281 -14.23 -2.54 -1.01
CA VAL A 281 -14.67 -3.37 -2.13
C VAL A 281 -16.05 -3.99 -1.86
N THR A 282 -16.29 -4.48 -0.64
CA THR A 282 -17.61 -4.99 -0.25
C THR A 282 -18.69 -3.92 -0.38
N LEU A 283 -18.43 -2.69 0.08
CA LEU A 283 -19.34 -1.56 -0.09
C LEU A 283 -19.58 -1.22 -1.57
N ALA A 284 -18.52 -1.22 -2.39
CA ALA A 284 -18.63 -1.01 -3.83
C ALA A 284 -19.49 -2.09 -4.52
N ALA A 285 -19.35 -3.35 -4.10
CA ALA A 285 -20.15 -4.46 -4.59
C ALA A 285 -21.62 -4.34 -4.18
N MET A 286 -21.90 -3.89 -2.94
CA MET A 286 -23.26 -3.61 -2.49
C MET A 286 -23.92 -2.47 -3.26
N LEU A 287 -23.17 -1.49 -3.75
CA LEU A 287 -23.70 -0.46 -4.65
C LEU A 287 -23.98 -0.98 -6.06
N GLY A 288 -23.35 -2.09 -6.48
CA GLY A 288 -23.58 -2.74 -7.78
C GLY A 288 -22.98 -2.03 -9.00
N GLN A 289 -22.11 -1.04 -8.79
CA GLN A 289 -21.62 -0.18 -9.88
C GLN A 289 -20.22 -0.54 -10.40
N ILE A 290 -19.60 -1.60 -9.88
CA ILE A 290 -18.29 -2.07 -10.32
C ILE A 290 -18.34 -2.47 -11.81
N GLY A 291 -17.36 -2.00 -12.58
CA GLY A 291 -17.25 -2.29 -14.02
C GLY A 291 -18.05 -1.34 -14.93
N THR A 292 -18.70 -0.33 -14.37
CA THR A 292 -19.48 0.65 -15.13
C THR A 292 -18.71 1.97 -15.29
N PRO A 293 -18.92 2.77 -16.36
CA PRO A 293 -18.23 4.05 -16.52
C PRO A 293 -18.49 5.02 -15.36
N GLY A 294 -17.43 5.45 -14.67
CA GLY A 294 -17.52 6.36 -13.51
C GLY A 294 -18.11 5.73 -12.24
N GLY A 295 -18.24 4.40 -12.18
CA GLY A 295 -18.76 3.67 -11.01
C GLY A 295 -17.77 2.66 -10.46
N GLY A 296 -17.96 2.26 -9.21
CA GLY A 296 -17.13 1.26 -8.54
C GLY A 296 -16.08 1.89 -7.63
N PHE A 297 -14.85 1.38 -7.67
CA PHE A 297 -13.78 1.82 -6.80
C PHE A 297 -12.45 1.96 -7.54
N GLY A 298 -11.49 2.61 -6.91
CA GLY A 298 -10.10 2.58 -7.33
C GLY A 298 -9.13 3.03 -6.24
N PHE A 299 -7.94 2.43 -6.24
CA PHE A 299 -6.94 2.58 -5.18
C PHE A 299 -5.68 3.32 -5.60
N SER A 300 -5.58 3.84 -6.82
CA SER A 300 -4.34 4.48 -7.30
C SER A 300 -4.47 5.93 -7.78
N TYR A 301 -5.65 6.55 -7.73
CA TYR A 301 -5.84 7.94 -8.21
C TYR A 301 -5.00 9.02 -7.50
N HIS A 302 -4.38 8.69 -6.35
CA HIS A 302 -3.55 9.58 -5.55
C HIS A 302 -2.04 9.37 -5.76
N TYR A 303 -1.64 8.38 -6.57
CA TYR A 303 -0.23 8.00 -6.76
C TYR A 303 0.13 7.89 -8.24
N SER A 304 1.30 8.41 -8.62
CA SER A 304 1.89 8.25 -9.95
C SER A 304 0.91 8.43 -11.12
N ASN A 305 0.03 9.44 -11.03
CA ASN A 305 -0.95 9.77 -12.06
C ASN A 305 -1.94 8.62 -12.38
N GLY A 306 -2.34 7.82 -11.39
CA GLY A 306 -3.35 6.78 -11.58
C GLY A 306 -4.65 7.32 -12.19
N GLY A 307 -5.20 6.59 -13.17
CA GLY A 307 -6.37 7.01 -13.94
C GLY A 307 -6.03 7.91 -15.14
N ASN A 308 -4.77 8.32 -15.33
CA ASN A 308 -4.40 9.04 -16.55
C ASN A 308 -4.46 8.10 -17.77
N PRO A 309 -4.93 8.56 -18.94
CA PRO A 309 -4.91 7.76 -20.15
C PRO A 309 -3.50 7.27 -20.50
N THR A 310 -3.38 5.97 -20.78
CA THR A 310 -2.12 5.35 -21.19
C THR A 310 -1.60 6.00 -22.46
N ARG A 311 -0.30 6.35 -22.47
CA ARG A 311 0.37 6.96 -23.62
C ARG A 311 1.03 5.88 -24.49
N VAL A 312 1.09 6.09 -25.81
CA VAL A 312 1.71 5.16 -26.79
C VAL A 312 3.24 5.33 -26.86
N GLY A 313 3.89 5.60 -25.71
CA GLY A 313 5.33 5.80 -25.64
C GLY A 313 6.10 4.47 -25.58
N GLY A 314 7.31 4.45 -26.12
CA GLY A 314 8.22 3.30 -25.96
C GLY A 314 8.68 3.16 -24.51
N VAL A 315 8.50 1.98 -23.93
CA VAL A 315 9.06 1.63 -22.61
C VAL A 315 10.46 1.07 -22.82
N LEU A 316 11.48 1.76 -22.32
CA LEU A 316 12.85 1.27 -22.40
C LEU A 316 13.04 0.10 -21.42
N PRO A 317 13.72 -0.98 -21.83
CA PRO A 317 14.03 -2.07 -20.93
C PRO A 317 14.96 -1.58 -19.83
N GLU A 318 14.73 -2.07 -18.62
CA GLU A 318 15.48 -1.67 -17.44
C GLU A 318 16.65 -2.62 -17.18
N MET A 319 17.69 -2.13 -16.51
CA MET A 319 18.72 -3.03 -16.00
C MET A 319 18.08 -4.04 -15.03
N SER A 320 18.44 -5.31 -15.16
CA SER A 320 17.92 -6.37 -14.29
C SER A 320 18.88 -6.72 -13.15
N ALA A 321 18.32 -7.02 -11.97
CA ALA A 321 19.04 -7.69 -10.90
C ALA A 321 19.40 -9.14 -11.26
N ALA A 322 18.64 -9.76 -12.20
CA ALA A 322 18.86 -11.10 -12.73
C ALA A 322 20.06 -11.18 -13.68
N ILE A 323 20.70 -12.33 -13.73
CA ILE A 323 21.85 -12.62 -14.60
C ILE A 323 21.44 -13.73 -15.56
N ALA A 324 21.57 -13.50 -16.87
CA ALA A 324 21.17 -14.47 -17.89
C ALA A 324 21.87 -15.83 -17.69
N GLY A 325 21.12 -16.93 -17.76
CA GLY A 325 21.63 -18.30 -17.58
C GLY A 325 21.78 -18.73 -16.12
N GLN A 326 21.58 -17.84 -15.15
CA GLN A 326 21.31 -18.19 -13.76
C GLN A 326 19.82 -17.98 -13.52
N ALA A 327 19.14 -18.98 -12.97
CA ALA A 327 17.76 -18.80 -12.54
C ALA A 327 17.70 -17.61 -11.59
N SER A 328 17.12 -16.51 -12.05
CA SER A 328 16.61 -15.49 -11.14
C SER A 328 15.32 -16.04 -10.57
N GLU A 329 15.43 -16.95 -9.61
CA GLU A 329 14.42 -17.03 -8.56
C GLU A 329 14.56 -15.79 -7.67
N ALA A 330 14.43 -14.61 -8.26
CA ALA A 330 14.50 -13.30 -7.63
C ALA A 330 13.69 -12.29 -8.47
N ALA A 331 12.50 -12.72 -8.88
CA ALA A 331 11.41 -11.83 -9.29
C ALA A 331 10.61 -11.55 -8.03
N ASP A 332 10.87 -10.44 -7.32
CA ASP A 332 10.16 -9.94 -6.12
C ASP A 332 9.80 -10.93 -4.98
N ASP A 333 10.20 -12.20 -5.07
CA ASP A 333 9.79 -13.31 -4.21
C ASP A 333 10.97 -14.19 -3.75
N GLY A 334 12.23 -13.84 -4.06
CA GLY A 334 13.34 -14.80 -3.96
C GLY A 334 14.70 -14.26 -3.54
N GLY A 335 14.82 -13.84 -2.29
CA GLY A 335 16.00 -14.30 -1.55
C GLY A 335 15.79 -15.77 -1.19
N MET A 336 16.85 -16.56 -0.95
CA MET A 336 16.68 -17.89 -0.31
C MET A 336 15.78 -17.81 0.95
N THR A 337 15.72 -16.60 1.55
CA THR A 337 14.70 -16.11 2.47
C THR A 337 14.40 -14.63 2.16
N ALA A 338 13.12 -14.23 2.17
CA ALA A 338 12.70 -12.83 2.10
C ALA A 338 12.12 -12.40 3.46
N ILE A 339 12.57 -11.24 3.96
CA ILE A 339 12.06 -10.66 5.20
C ILE A 339 10.96 -9.65 4.83
N PRO A 340 9.71 -9.78 5.32
CA PRO A 340 8.70 -8.76 5.09
C PRO A 340 9.22 -7.40 5.54
N VAL A 341 9.04 -6.36 4.71
CA VAL A 341 9.70 -5.07 4.97
C VAL A 341 9.34 -4.49 6.35
N ALA A 342 8.09 -4.72 6.79
CA ALA A 342 7.56 -4.32 8.09
C ALA A 342 8.19 -5.05 9.29
N ARG A 343 9.02 -6.08 9.05
CA ARG A 343 9.68 -6.91 10.07
C ARG A 343 11.20 -6.79 10.06
N ILE A 344 11.77 -5.89 9.25
CA ILE A 344 13.23 -5.70 9.18
C ILE A 344 13.79 -5.25 10.53
N VAL A 345 13.11 -4.32 11.22
CA VAL A 345 13.54 -3.84 12.55
C VAL A 345 13.50 -4.99 13.56
N ASP A 346 12.40 -5.74 13.63
CA ASP A 346 12.27 -6.92 14.47
C ASP A 346 13.42 -7.93 14.21
N ALA A 347 13.73 -8.19 12.94
CA ALA A 347 14.82 -9.10 12.58
C ALA A 347 16.18 -8.61 13.09
N LEU A 348 16.46 -7.30 12.99
CA LEU A 348 17.73 -6.71 13.44
C LEU A 348 17.84 -6.66 14.97
N GLU A 349 16.74 -6.40 15.69
CA GLU A 349 16.72 -6.37 17.15
C GLU A 349 16.85 -7.79 17.75
N ILE A 350 16.18 -8.78 17.16
CA ILE A 350 16.23 -10.18 17.64
C ILE A 350 17.62 -10.80 17.40
N LEU A 351 18.31 -10.44 16.31
CA LEU A 351 19.69 -10.89 16.04
C LEU A 351 20.70 -10.36 17.07
N ALA A 352 20.41 -9.26 17.76
CA ALA A 352 21.23 -8.79 18.87
C ALA A 352 21.08 -9.65 20.15
N ALA A 353 20.11 -10.57 20.18
CA ALA A 353 19.75 -11.39 21.35
C ALA A 353 20.10 -12.89 21.24
N ASN A 354 20.88 -13.34 20.24
CA ASN A 354 21.23 -14.77 20.02
C ASN A 354 20.01 -15.71 19.86
N ILE A 355 18.97 -15.31 19.11
CA ILE A 355 17.78 -16.16 18.87
C ILE A 355 17.80 -16.69 17.43
N SER A 356 17.54 -18.00 17.25
CA SER A 356 17.40 -18.64 15.94
C SER A 356 16.05 -18.34 15.28
N ILE A 357 16.07 -17.82 14.06
CA ILE A 357 14.85 -17.62 13.24
C ILE A 357 14.60 -18.89 12.42
N THR A 358 13.50 -19.60 12.70
CA THR A 358 13.01 -20.70 11.84
C THR A 358 11.78 -20.22 11.09
N VAL A 359 11.91 -20.04 9.77
CA VAL A 359 10.75 -19.79 8.88
C VAL A 359 10.21 -21.15 8.43
N LYS A 360 9.15 -21.63 9.08
CA LYS A 360 8.28 -22.67 8.52
C LYS A 360 6.97 -22.01 8.10
N SER A 361 6.50 -22.36 6.90
CA SER A 361 5.29 -21.87 6.23
C SER A 361 4.30 -21.08 7.10
N LYS A 362 4.12 -19.80 6.76
CA LYS A 362 3.11 -18.85 7.28
C LYS A 362 3.13 -18.52 8.79
N ARG A 363 4.09 -19.00 9.60
CA ARG A 363 4.28 -18.49 10.97
C ARG A 363 5.75 -18.35 11.35
N ILE A 364 6.14 -17.13 11.72
CA ILE A 364 7.42 -16.87 12.38
C ILE A 364 7.23 -17.20 13.86
N ARG A 365 7.91 -18.23 14.36
CA ARG A 365 7.97 -18.55 15.80
C ARG A 365 9.28 -18.01 16.36
N ILE A 366 9.17 -17.26 17.46
CA ILE A 366 10.30 -16.79 18.26
C ILE A 366 10.33 -17.68 19.50
N SER A 367 11.38 -18.48 19.68
CA SER A 367 11.64 -19.22 20.92
C SER A 367 12.93 -18.72 21.55
N LYS A 368 12.92 -18.54 22.87
CA LYS A 368 14.13 -18.26 23.65
C LYS A 368 15.04 -19.47 23.74
#